data_AF-A0A7L2B109-F1
#
_entry.id   AF-A0A7L2B109-F1
#
_cell.length_a   1.000
_cell.length_b   1.000
_cell.length_c   1.000
_cell.angle_alpha   90.00
_cell.angle_beta   90.00
_cell.angle_gamma   90.00
#
_symmetry.space_group_name_H-M   'P 1'
#
loop_
_entity.id
_entity.type
_entity.pdbx_description
1 polymer ?
#
loop_
_entity_poly.entity_id
_entity_poly.type
_entity_poly.pdbx_seq_one_letter_code
_entity_poly.pdbx_strand_id
1 'polypeptide(L)' 'LVNGSCVGSQESKEDSTWILPNLPSKCTWTAATPANKSPHSCMPLPEEKKILPNILKKIGYTPMVRINKIGKSYGLKCEL' A
#
# COMPACT_ATOMS: atom_id res chain seq x y z
N LEU A 1 -18.85 -27.52 -17.76
CA LEU A 1 -20.25 -27.21 -17.37
C LEU A 1 -20.30 -27.14 -15.85
N VAL A 2 -20.98 -26.10 -15.38
CA VAL A 2 -21.06 -25.56 -14.02
C VAL A 2 -21.85 -26.49 -13.09
N ASN A 3 -21.36 -26.67 -11.85
CA ASN A 3 -22.10 -26.55 -10.58
C ASN A 3 -21.44 -27.34 -9.44
N GLY A 4 -20.55 -26.69 -8.71
CA GLY A 4 -20.21 -27.08 -7.34
C GLY A 4 -21.16 -26.35 -6.39
N SER A 5 -22.34 -26.91 -6.15
CA SER A 5 -23.29 -26.37 -5.17
C SER A 5 -22.76 -26.61 -3.77
N CYS A 6 -22.23 -25.57 -3.13
CA CYS A 6 -21.92 -25.58 -1.69
C CYS A 6 -23.25 -25.56 -0.93
N VAL A 7 -23.61 -26.67 -0.30
CA VAL A 7 -24.79 -26.79 0.55
C VAL A 7 -24.60 -25.90 1.78
N GLY A 8 -25.43 -24.85 1.87
CA GLY A 8 -25.50 -23.95 3.01
C GLY A 8 -25.81 -24.74 4.28
N SER A 9 -24.91 -24.66 5.26
CA SER A 9 -25.07 -25.29 6.56
C SER A 9 -25.01 -24.22 7.64
N GLN A 10 -26.19 -24.00 8.23
CA GLN A 10 -26.47 -23.46 9.56
C GLN A 10 -25.91 -22.07 9.92
N GLU A 11 -26.87 -21.15 10.04
CA GLU A 11 -26.74 -19.79 10.56
C GLU A 11 -26.39 -19.83 12.07
N SER A 12 -25.11 -20.05 12.38
CA SER A 12 -24.56 -19.75 13.69
C SER A 12 -24.45 -18.24 13.81
N LYS A 13 -25.02 -17.64 14.87
CA LYS A 13 -24.93 -16.20 15.19
C LYS A 13 -23.52 -15.68 14.89
N GLU A 14 -23.39 -15.04 13.74
CA GLU A 14 -22.10 -14.64 13.21
C GLU A 14 -21.48 -13.59 14.12
N ASP A 15 -20.17 -13.68 14.28
CA ASP A 15 -19.34 -12.73 15.00
C ASP A 15 -19.47 -11.35 14.32
N SER A 16 -20.50 -10.60 14.72
CA SER A 16 -20.98 -9.33 14.14
C SER A 16 -19.92 -8.21 14.11
N THR A 17 -18.72 -8.48 14.62
CA THR A 17 -17.60 -7.54 14.72
C THR A 17 -16.60 -7.72 13.58
N TRP A 18 -16.64 -8.83 12.83
CA TRP A 18 -15.64 -9.09 11.78
C TRP A 18 -15.95 -8.30 10.50
N ILE A 19 -15.06 -7.38 10.16
CA ILE A 19 -15.18 -6.55 8.95
C ILE A 19 -14.44 -7.23 7.81
N LEU A 20 -15.13 -7.42 6.68
CA LEU A 20 -14.53 -7.97 5.47
C LEU A 20 -13.40 -7.05 4.95
N PRO A 21 -12.20 -7.59 4.65
CA PRO A 21 -11.07 -6.78 4.20
C PRO A 21 -11.23 -6.22 2.78
N ASN A 22 -12.20 -6.71 2.00
CA ASN A 22 -12.43 -6.31 0.60
C ASN A 22 -13.59 -5.32 0.42
N LEU A 23 -14.09 -4.71 1.49
CA LEU A 23 -15.09 -3.65 1.35
C LEU A 23 -14.53 -2.47 0.53
N PRO A 24 -15.35 -1.84 -0.33
CA PRO A 24 -14.93 -0.65 -1.06
C PRO A 24 -14.44 0.46 -0.13
N SER A 25 -13.36 1.14 -0.52
CA SER A 25 -12.83 2.28 0.24
C SER A 25 -13.86 3.40 0.34
N LYS A 26 -13.98 4.00 1.54
CA LYS A 26 -14.79 5.19 1.80
C LYS A 26 -13.99 6.50 1.69
N CYS A 27 -12.71 6.42 1.33
CA CYS A 27 -11.85 7.59 1.18
C CYS A 27 -12.39 8.49 0.07
N THR A 28 -12.52 9.79 0.35
CA THR A 28 -13.05 10.78 -0.59
C THR A 28 -11.96 11.49 -1.40
N TRP A 29 -10.70 11.06 -1.28
CA TRP A 29 -9.58 11.66 -2.01
C TRP A 29 -9.74 11.50 -3.52
N THR A 30 -9.43 12.56 -4.25
CA THR A 30 -9.30 12.57 -5.71
C THR A 30 -8.02 13.31 -6.10
N ALA A 31 -7.53 13.10 -7.33
CA ALA A 31 -6.33 13.78 -7.83
C ALA A 31 -6.41 15.32 -7.80
N ALA A 32 -7.62 15.88 -7.81
CA ALA A 32 -7.85 17.32 -7.71
C ALA A 32 -7.97 17.83 -6.25
N THR A 33 -8.01 16.95 -5.26
CA THR A 33 -8.16 17.32 -3.85
C THR A 33 -6.84 17.92 -3.32
N PRO A 34 -6.83 19.19 -2.87
CA PRO A 34 -5.64 19.78 -2.26
C PRO A 34 -5.21 19.05 -0.99
N ALA A 35 -3.90 18.93 -0.76
CA ALA A 35 -3.35 18.19 0.38
C ALA A 35 -3.85 18.70 1.74
N ASN A 36 -4.09 20.02 1.88
CA ASN A 36 -4.58 20.62 3.13
C ASN A 36 -6.05 20.29 3.46
N LYS A 37 -6.81 19.72 2.51
CA LYS A 37 -8.18 19.23 2.76
C LYS A 37 -8.21 17.77 3.21
N SER A 38 -7.05 17.10 3.27
CA SER A 38 -6.98 15.73 3.75
C SER A 38 -7.38 15.66 5.24
N PRO A 39 -8.32 14.77 5.62
CA PRO A 39 -8.67 14.55 7.02
C PRO A 39 -7.64 13.67 7.75
N HIS A 40 -6.62 13.17 7.06
CA HIS A 40 -5.63 12.25 7.61
C HIS A 40 -4.42 12.98 8.20
N SER A 41 -3.81 12.38 9.24
CA SER A 41 -2.51 12.81 9.73
C SER A 41 -1.45 12.60 8.63
N CYS A 42 -0.72 13.66 8.31
CA CYS A 42 0.36 13.62 7.33
C CYS A 42 1.69 13.85 8.05
N MET A 43 2.58 12.86 7.98
CA MET A 43 3.90 12.91 8.61
C MET A 43 4.97 13.07 7.53
N PRO A 44 5.80 14.13 7.57
CA PRO A 44 6.90 14.28 6.62
C PRO A 44 8.01 13.25 6.89
N LEU A 45 8.86 13.02 5.88
CA LEU A 45 10.05 12.20 6.05
C LEU A 45 10.99 12.88 7.07
N PRO A 46 11.34 12.21 8.19
CA PRO A 46 12.18 12.81 9.22
C PRO A 46 13.64 12.81 8.78
N GLU A 47 14.41 13.86 9.08
CA GLU A 47 15.84 13.93 8.76
C GLU A 47 16.64 12.72 9.27
N GLU A 48 17.59 12.24 8.47
CA GLU A 48 18.46 11.13 8.87
C GLU A 48 19.45 11.60 9.95
N LYS A 49 19.45 10.91 11.08
CA LYS A 49 20.36 11.18 12.21
C LYS A 49 21.58 10.28 12.12
N LYS A 50 22.75 10.81 12.50
CA LYS A 50 24.01 10.04 12.55
C LYS A 50 23.94 8.86 13.54
N ILE A 51 23.38 9.09 14.72
CA ILE A 51 23.14 8.06 15.72
C ILE A 51 21.63 7.83 15.78
N LEU A 52 21.23 6.61 15.38
CA LEU A 52 19.83 6.21 15.42
C LEU A 52 19.47 5.72 16.83
N PRO A 53 18.32 6.14 17.39
CA PRO A 53 17.91 5.72 18.72
C PRO A 53 17.49 4.24 18.78
N ASN A 54 17.07 3.67 17.64
CA ASN A 54 16.75 2.26 17.47
C ASN A 54 16.70 1.89 15.98
N ILE A 55 16.61 0.59 15.70
CA ILE A 55 16.63 0.05 14.33
C ILE A 55 15.42 0.46 13.48
N LEU A 56 14.26 0.75 14.10
CA LEU A 56 13.07 1.17 13.36
C LEU A 56 13.29 2.53 12.68
N LYS A 57 14.23 3.35 13.18
CA LYS A 57 14.60 4.63 12.53
C LYS A 57 15.47 4.47 11.29
N LYS A 58 15.83 3.23 10.90
CA LYS A 58 16.45 2.94 9.62
C LYS A 58 15.44 2.61 8.50
N ILE A 59 14.14 2.48 8.83
CA ILE A 59 13.06 2.28 7.84
C ILE A 59 12.88 3.57 7.02
N GLY A 60 12.68 3.42 5.71
CA GLY A 60 12.68 4.53 4.76
C GLY A 60 14.07 4.79 4.21
N TYR A 61 14.26 5.91 3.49
CA TYR A 61 15.54 6.26 2.86
C TYR A 61 16.13 5.14 1.97
N THR A 62 15.28 4.28 1.41
CA THR A 62 15.71 3.23 0.50
C THR A 62 16.28 3.85 -0.77
N PRO A 63 17.49 3.48 -1.21
CA PRO A 63 18.09 4.07 -2.39
C PRO A 63 17.29 3.73 -3.64
N MET A 64 17.03 4.73 -4.47
CA MET A 64 16.55 4.53 -5.84
C MET A 64 17.76 4.25 -6.73
N VAL A 65 17.91 3.01 -7.18
CA VAL A 65 19.10 2.56 -7.93
C VAL A 65 18.74 2.35 -9.39
N ARG A 66 19.52 2.94 -10.29
CA ARG A 66 19.34 2.83 -11.74
C ARG A 66 19.59 1.41 -12.28
N ILE A 67 18.77 0.99 -13.23
CA ILE A 67 18.88 -0.26 -13.97
C ILE A 67 19.74 -0.08 -15.22
N ASN A 68 21.01 -0.48 -15.12
CA ASN A 68 22.01 -0.18 -16.15
C ASN A 68 22.05 -1.15 -17.33
N LYS A 69 21.78 -2.44 -17.09
CA LYS A 69 21.98 -3.53 -18.08
C LYS A 69 20.68 -4.06 -18.65
N ILE A 70 19.71 -4.37 -17.79
CA ILE A 70 18.46 -5.01 -18.19
C ILE A 70 17.71 -4.12 -19.19
N GLY A 71 17.47 -2.85 -18.87
CA GLY A 71 16.77 -1.94 -19.78
C GLY A 71 17.41 -1.86 -21.17
N LYS A 72 18.75 -1.72 -21.22
CA LYS A 72 19.50 -1.71 -22.49
C LYS A 72 19.38 -3.04 -23.25
N SER A 73 19.46 -4.18 -22.55
CA SER A 73 19.35 -5.50 -23.18
C SER A 73 17.99 -5.76 -23.84
N TYR A 74 16.94 -5.06 -23.40
CA TYR A 74 15.60 -5.10 -24.00
C TYR A 74 15.30 -3.88 -24.89
N GLY A 75 16.32 -3.09 -25.26
CA GLY A 75 16.16 -1.95 -26.16
C GLY A 75 15.42 -0.74 -25.58
N LEU A 76 15.24 -0.66 -24.26
CA LEU A 76 14.64 0.52 -23.62
C LEU A 76 15.57 1.73 -23.77
N LYS A 77 14.98 2.86 -24.16
CA LYS A 77 15.68 4.13 -24.39
C LYS A 77 15.54 5.13 -23.25
N CYS A 78 14.63 4.88 -22.30
CA CYS A 78 14.45 5.72 -21.12
C CYS A 78 15.42 5.31 -19.99
N GLU A 79 15.54 6.17 -18.99
CA GLU A 79 16.10 5.76 -17.70
C GLU A 79 15.12 4.83 -17.00
N LEU A 80 15.67 3.78 -16.39
CA LEU A 80 14.96 2.80 -15.58
C LEU A 80 15.68 2.68 -14.25
#